data_AF-A0A2G5UVB9-F1
#
_entry.id   AF-A0A2G5UVB9-F1
#
_cell.length_a   1.000
_cell.length_b   1.000
_cell.length_c   1.000
_cell.angle_alpha   90.00
_cell.angle_beta   90.00
_cell.angle_gamma   90.00
#
_symmetry.space_group_name_H-M   'P 1'
#
loop_
_entity.id
_entity.type
_entity.pdbx_description
1 polymer ?
#
loop_
_entity_poly.entity_id
_entity_poly.type
_entity_poly.pdbx_seq_one_letter_code
_entity_poly.pdbx_strand_id
1 'polypeptide(L)'
;MIFSVSFHSLSGIPILYFEKDLMKKLPMELHKHCVEVFRTTPGLEMIMNLNDSSDLDESQPIKDLYLHDSYEKVDPRIADEFFEKANIQNCFSVVSQKLEGAVSDDSKFWNIPNILIYSHNWVFAHQLVRFTGKNAYFFTKDYPCVITQDMNAFLKHWLNGNNTNLEIMMAGGYRGSMDGLFNGIKMRRWDPRRRPARYVSNGSLGSVFQFQMFTGSTFSNFFDTYFSEFDYLDCRNAFDIVRESDGWIASVKVEFGIFFMFVWHHSYTK
;
A
#
# COMPACT_ATOMS: atom_id res chain seq x y z
N MET A 1 12.55 10.86 37.59
CA MET A 1 13.86 10.42 37.03
C MET A 1 13.59 10.27 35.55
N ILE A 2 14.18 11.12 34.70
CA ILE A 2 13.69 11.41 33.34
C ILE A 2 13.81 10.19 32.41
N PHE A 3 14.78 9.31 32.65
CA PHE A 3 14.81 7.94 32.14
C PHE A 3 15.72 7.11 33.04
N SER A 4 15.59 5.79 33.01
CA SER A 4 16.57 4.88 33.62
C SER A 4 17.01 3.84 32.62
N VAL A 5 18.28 3.47 32.69
CA VAL A 5 18.85 2.37 31.93
C VAL A 5 19.15 1.26 32.92
N SER A 6 18.60 0.07 32.67
CA SER A 6 18.98 -1.14 33.38
C SER A 6 19.42 -2.20 32.38
N PHE A 7 19.90 -3.32 32.89
CA PHE A 7 20.25 -4.47 32.06
C PHE A 7 19.44 -5.66 32.53
N HIS A 8 18.85 -6.38 31.58
CA HIS A 8 18.19 -7.65 31.89
C HIS A 8 19.23 -8.62 32.48
N SER A 9 18.99 -9.08 33.71
CA SER A 9 19.99 -9.79 34.52
C SER A 9 20.51 -11.09 33.89
N LEU A 10 19.76 -11.70 32.97
CA LEU A 10 20.14 -12.95 32.32
C LEU A 10 20.68 -12.77 30.89
N SER A 11 20.17 -11.79 30.14
CA SER A 11 20.48 -11.66 28.72
C SER A 11 21.43 -10.51 28.42
N GLY A 12 21.70 -9.64 29.39
CA GLY A 12 22.52 -8.45 29.21
C GLY A 12 21.90 -7.41 28.27
N ILE A 13 20.65 -7.61 27.84
CA ILE A 13 19.96 -6.68 26.96
C ILE A 13 19.69 -5.39 27.73
N PRO A 14 20.10 -4.22 27.22
CA PRO A 14 19.79 -2.95 27.84
C PRO A 14 18.27 -2.72 27.80
N ILE A 15 17.70 -2.41 28.96
CA ILE A 15 16.30 -2.01 29.11
C ILE A 15 16.29 -0.52 29.39
N LEU A 16 15.54 0.23 28.58
CA LEU A 16 15.35 1.66 28.76
C LEU A 16 13.95 1.90 29.31
N TYR A 17 13.86 2.53 30.48
CA TYR A 17 12.60 2.98 31.07
C TYR A 17 12.44 4.47 30.86
N PHE A 18 11.27 4.87 30.36
CA PHE A 18 10.90 6.27 30.17
C PHE A 18 9.56 6.54 30.84
N GLU A 19 9.38 7.77 31.33
CA GLU A 19 8.04 8.26 31.67
C GLU A 19 7.19 8.32 30.39
N LYS A 20 5.88 8.06 30.51
CA LYS A 20 4.96 7.91 29.36
C LYS A 20 5.00 9.12 28.41
N ASP A 21 5.20 10.31 28.94
CA ASP A 21 5.23 11.55 28.16
C ASP A 21 6.55 11.72 27.37
N LEU A 22 7.62 11.03 27.78
CA LEU A 22 8.93 11.01 27.11
C LEU A 22 9.04 9.93 26.04
N MET A 23 8.27 8.84 26.14
CA MET A 23 8.15 7.80 25.10
C MET A 23 7.76 8.38 23.73
N LYS A 24 7.12 9.55 23.71
CA LYS A 24 6.64 10.23 22.51
C LYS A 24 7.70 11.08 21.82
N LYS A 25 8.57 11.75 22.60
CA LYS A 25 9.62 12.64 22.07
C LYS A 25 10.93 11.92 21.78
N LEU A 26 11.24 10.90 22.57
CA LEU A 26 12.51 10.19 22.49
C LEU A 26 12.76 9.53 21.12
N PRO A 27 11.82 8.81 20.48
CA PRO A 27 12.07 8.18 19.19
C PRO A 27 12.52 9.20 18.13
N MET A 28 11.92 10.40 18.16
CA MET A 28 12.26 11.49 17.25
C MET A 28 13.66 12.06 17.52
N GLU A 29 14.03 12.26 18.79
CA GLU A 29 15.37 12.74 19.14
C GLU A 29 16.45 11.68 18.87
N LEU A 30 16.17 10.40 19.11
CA LEU A 30 17.04 9.30 18.74
C LEU A 30 17.23 9.21 17.23
N HIS A 31 16.14 9.34 16.45
CA HIS A 31 16.22 9.38 14.99
C HIS A 31 17.13 10.51 14.51
N LYS A 32 16.92 11.75 15.00
CA LYS A 32 17.79 12.90 14.67
C LYS A 32 19.25 12.63 15.00
N HIS A 33 19.52 12.14 16.20
CA HIS A 33 20.88 11.84 16.63
C HIS A 33 21.54 10.75 15.78
N CYS A 34 20.82 9.68 15.44
CA CYS A 34 21.30 8.64 14.54
C CYS A 34 21.62 9.19 13.14
N VAL A 35 20.75 10.03 12.59
CA VAL A 35 20.98 10.70 11.30
C VAL A 35 22.26 11.53 11.33
N GLU A 36 22.49 12.28 12.41
CA GLU A 36 23.70 13.09 12.59
C GLU A 36 24.96 12.24 12.72
N VAL A 37 24.93 11.22 13.57
CA VAL A 37 26.10 10.36 13.87
C VAL A 37 26.47 9.50 12.65
N PHE A 38 25.49 8.88 12.01
CA PHE A 38 25.71 7.96 10.90
C PHE A 38 25.70 8.64 9.53
N ARG A 39 25.37 9.95 9.46
CA ARG A 39 25.28 10.75 8.22
C ARG A 39 24.35 10.11 7.18
N THR A 40 23.22 9.57 7.63
CA THR A 40 22.22 8.94 6.76
C THR A 40 21.21 9.95 6.21
N THR A 41 20.37 9.51 5.27
CA THR A 41 19.27 10.32 4.74
C THR A 41 18.25 10.63 5.84
N PRO A 42 17.76 11.87 5.98
CA PRO A 42 16.86 12.28 7.07
C PRO A 42 15.41 11.82 6.90
N GLY A 43 15.13 10.90 5.97
CA GLY A 43 13.76 10.43 5.70
C GLY A 43 13.21 9.68 6.89
N LEU A 44 12.17 10.23 7.52
CA LEU A 44 11.54 9.62 8.69
C LEU A 44 10.70 8.42 8.28
N GLU A 45 11.04 7.25 8.80
CA GLU A 45 10.23 6.04 8.71
C GLU A 45 9.59 5.79 10.09
N MET A 46 8.27 5.57 10.12
CA MET A 46 7.51 5.53 11.37
C MET A 46 6.66 4.26 11.47
N ILE A 47 6.72 3.61 12.63
CA ILE A 47 5.83 2.51 13.00
C ILE A 47 4.94 2.99 14.14
N MET A 48 3.63 2.80 14.03
CA MET A 48 2.70 3.22 15.08
C MET A 48 1.39 2.42 15.11
N ASN A 49 0.64 2.58 16.20
CA ASN A 49 -0.74 2.10 16.26
C ASN A 49 -1.68 3.14 15.67
N LEU A 50 -2.71 2.70 14.96
CA LEU A 50 -3.69 3.60 14.33
C LEU A 50 -4.40 4.50 15.36
N ASN A 51 -4.72 3.95 16.53
CA ASN A 51 -5.40 4.66 17.61
C ASN A 51 -4.51 5.64 18.40
N ASP A 52 -3.22 5.72 18.08
CA ASP A 52 -2.27 6.62 18.75
C ASP A 52 -1.81 7.75 17.81
N SER A 53 -2.76 8.40 17.13
CA SER A 53 -2.52 9.52 16.20
C SER A 53 -2.25 10.86 16.90
N SER A 54 -2.20 10.87 18.23
CA SER A 54 -2.07 12.09 19.03
C SER A 54 -0.75 12.83 18.82
N ASP A 55 0.28 12.14 18.33
CA ASP A 55 1.63 12.66 18.13
C ASP A 55 1.91 13.06 16.68
N LEU A 56 0.94 12.90 15.78
CA LEU A 56 1.08 13.33 14.39
C LEU A 56 0.82 14.82 14.24
N ASP A 57 1.77 15.49 13.59
CA ASP A 57 1.69 16.87 13.17
C ASP A 57 1.71 16.91 11.64
N GLU A 58 0.74 17.58 11.02
CA GLU A 58 0.63 17.73 9.57
C GLU A 58 1.89 18.34 8.93
N SER A 59 2.63 19.16 9.69
CA SER A 59 3.87 19.78 9.23
C SER A 59 5.06 18.83 9.18
N GLN A 60 4.97 17.66 9.82
CA GLN A 60 6.06 16.70 9.90
C GLN A 60 5.99 15.70 8.72
N PRO A 61 6.89 15.80 7.72
CA PRO A 61 6.89 14.86 6.61
C PRO A 61 7.36 13.48 7.09
N ILE A 62 6.54 12.46 6.83
CA ILE A 62 6.86 11.06 7.08
C ILE A 62 7.10 10.41 5.73
N LYS A 63 8.30 9.87 5.51
CA LYS A 63 8.64 9.21 4.25
C LYS A 63 7.79 7.94 4.10
N ASP A 64 7.94 7.00 5.01
CA ASP A 64 7.24 5.72 4.99
C ASP A 64 6.59 5.46 6.35
N LEU A 65 5.32 5.05 6.34
CA LEU A 65 4.55 4.76 7.55
C LEU A 65 4.01 3.32 7.54
N TYR A 66 4.17 2.67 8.68
CA TYR A 66 3.78 1.28 8.90
C TYR A 66 2.88 1.20 10.12
N LEU A 67 1.75 0.50 10.01
CA LEU A 67 0.95 0.20 11.19
C LEU A 67 1.47 -1.05 11.89
N HIS A 68 1.53 -1.00 13.22
CA HIS A 68 1.77 -2.18 14.02
C HIS A 68 0.63 -3.19 13.83
N ASP A 69 0.96 -4.48 13.91
CA ASP A 69 -0.06 -5.52 13.86
C ASP A 69 -0.98 -5.43 15.08
N SER A 70 -2.28 -5.38 14.80
CA SER A 70 -3.36 -5.43 15.78
C SER A 70 -4.54 -6.18 15.17
N TYR A 71 -5.23 -6.97 15.98
CA TYR A 71 -6.44 -7.70 15.56
C TYR A 71 -7.73 -7.02 16.03
N GLU A 72 -7.61 -5.94 16.80
CA GLU A 72 -8.74 -5.14 17.22
C GLU A 72 -9.37 -4.44 16.01
N LYS A 73 -10.69 -4.33 16.02
CA LYS A 73 -11.39 -3.54 15.02
C LYS A 73 -11.44 -2.10 15.48
N VAL A 74 -11.13 -1.18 14.57
CA VAL A 74 -11.09 0.25 14.84
C VAL A 74 -12.20 0.95 14.06
N ASP A 75 -12.82 1.95 14.68
CA ASP A 75 -13.80 2.81 14.01
C ASP A 75 -13.12 3.54 12.84
N PRO A 76 -13.67 3.49 11.61
CA PRO A 76 -13.05 4.15 10.45
C PRO A 76 -12.82 5.65 10.64
N ARG A 77 -13.60 6.32 11.51
CA ARG A 77 -13.38 7.74 11.83
C ARG A 77 -12.00 8.01 12.43
N ILE A 78 -11.46 7.07 13.19
CA ILE A 78 -10.10 7.17 13.74
C ILE A 78 -9.06 7.11 12.61
N ALA A 79 -9.30 6.28 11.60
CA ALA A 79 -8.43 6.23 10.42
C ALA A 79 -8.52 7.53 9.60
N ASP A 80 -9.72 8.08 9.42
CA ASP A 80 -9.91 9.34 8.70
C ASP A 80 -9.22 10.50 9.43
N GLU A 81 -9.43 10.64 10.75
CA GLU A 81 -8.72 11.64 11.58
C GLU A 81 -7.19 11.45 11.56
N PHE A 82 -6.73 10.20 11.49
CA PHE A 82 -5.32 9.89 11.35
C PHE A 82 -4.76 10.41 10.02
N PHE A 83 -5.42 10.13 8.90
CA PHE A 83 -4.95 10.57 7.58
C PHE A 83 -5.08 12.06 7.34
N GLU A 84 -5.97 12.74 8.06
CA GLU A 84 -5.98 14.21 8.06
C GLU A 84 -4.66 14.78 8.61
N LYS A 85 -4.12 14.16 9.67
CA LYS A 85 -2.88 14.59 10.33
C LYS A 85 -1.61 14.04 9.70
N ALA A 86 -1.66 12.83 9.14
CA ALA A 86 -0.48 12.13 8.67
C ALA A 86 0.01 12.67 7.31
N ASN A 87 1.17 13.32 7.30
CA ASN A 87 1.79 13.80 6.07
C ASN A 87 2.74 12.76 5.46
N ILE A 88 2.15 11.72 4.86
CA ILE A 88 2.88 10.57 4.30
C ILE A 88 3.33 10.89 2.86
N GLN A 89 4.64 10.84 2.63
CA GLN A 89 5.28 11.31 1.40
C GLN A 89 5.56 10.20 0.39
N ASN A 90 5.68 8.94 0.81
CA ASN A 90 6.00 7.84 -0.09
C ASN A 90 5.12 6.61 0.13
N CYS A 91 5.15 5.96 1.29
CA CYS A 91 4.47 4.68 1.50
C CYS A 91 3.63 4.62 2.76
N PHE A 92 2.46 3.99 2.67
CA PHE A 92 1.67 3.53 3.80
C PHE A 92 1.41 2.03 3.69
N SER A 93 1.67 1.28 4.76
CA SER A 93 1.36 -0.15 4.77
C SER A 93 0.78 -0.66 6.08
N VAL A 94 -0.08 -1.66 5.95
CA VAL A 94 -0.76 -2.33 7.06
C VAL A 94 -1.07 -3.78 6.70
N VAL A 95 -0.78 -4.67 7.66
CA VAL A 95 -0.95 -6.11 7.48
C VAL A 95 -2.18 -6.63 8.22
N SER A 96 -2.30 -6.37 9.52
CA SER A 96 -3.35 -7.03 10.34
C SER A 96 -4.46 -6.13 10.90
N GLN A 97 -4.28 -4.81 10.97
CA GLN A 97 -5.26 -3.88 11.56
C GLN A 97 -6.58 -3.90 10.78
N LYS A 98 -7.71 -4.15 11.43
CA LYS A 98 -9.04 -4.16 10.78
C LYS A 98 -9.83 -2.91 11.13
N LEU A 99 -10.70 -2.50 10.21
CA LEU A 99 -11.70 -1.46 10.47
C LEU A 99 -13.11 -2.07 10.59
N GLU A 100 -13.99 -1.42 11.35
CA GLU A 100 -15.42 -1.78 11.45
C GLU A 100 -16.17 -1.43 10.15
N GLY A 101 -15.77 -0.34 9.50
CA GLY A 101 -16.21 0.12 8.18
C GLY A 101 -15.03 0.44 7.26
N ALA A 102 -15.31 0.96 6.07
CA ALA A 102 -14.25 1.42 5.17
C ALA A 102 -13.83 2.86 5.50
N VAL A 103 -12.63 3.25 5.06
CA VAL A 103 -12.18 4.64 5.12
C VAL A 103 -13.07 5.55 4.27
N SER A 104 -13.12 6.83 4.63
CA SER A 104 -13.92 7.81 3.92
C SER A 104 -13.47 7.99 2.47
N ASP A 105 -14.46 8.26 1.64
CA ASP A 105 -14.34 8.61 0.24
C ASP A 105 -13.52 9.90 0.00
N ASP A 106 -13.48 10.80 0.98
CA ASP A 106 -12.78 12.09 0.90
C ASP A 106 -11.43 12.09 1.63
N SER A 107 -11.00 10.93 2.13
CA SER A 107 -9.77 10.80 2.93
C SER A 107 -8.51 11.13 2.11
N LYS A 108 -7.55 11.84 2.73
CA LYS A 108 -6.20 12.04 2.17
C LYS A 108 -5.44 10.74 1.88
N PHE A 109 -5.90 9.63 2.49
CA PHE A 109 -5.46 8.26 2.20
C PHE A 109 -5.32 7.98 0.71
N TRP A 110 -6.28 8.40 -0.11
CA TRP A 110 -6.32 8.09 -1.55
C TRP A 110 -5.19 8.75 -2.38
N ASN A 111 -4.51 9.74 -1.80
CA ASN A 111 -3.43 10.49 -2.46
C ASN A 111 -2.03 9.98 -2.09
N ILE A 112 -1.91 9.02 -1.16
CA ILE A 112 -0.62 8.48 -0.75
C ILE A 112 0.02 7.75 -1.95
N PRO A 113 1.29 8.02 -2.30
CA PRO A 113 1.87 7.48 -3.54
C PRO A 113 1.91 5.96 -3.60
N ASN A 114 2.25 5.29 -2.51
CA ASN A 114 2.31 3.83 -2.45
C ASN A 114 1.49 3.32 -1.25
N ILE A 115 0.51 2.46 -1.51
CA ILE A 115 -0.36 1.93 -0.46
C ILE A 115 -0.37 0.41 -0.52
N LEU A 116 -0.11 -0.24 0.61
CA LEU A 116 -0.24 -1.68 0.76
C LEU A 116 -1.14 -2.00 1.94
N ILE A 117 -2.37 -2.41 1.65
CA ILE A 117 -3.33 -2.88 2.64
C ILE A 117 -3.58 -4.38 2.41
N TYR A 118 -2.97 -5.22 3.25
CA TYR A 118 -3.28 -6.65 3.26
C TYR A 118 -4.46 -6.99 4.18
N SER A 119 -4.87 -6.06 5.03
CA SER A 119 -6.00 -6.27 5.94
C SER A 119 -7.35 -6.08 5.25
N HIS A 120 -8.36 -6.83 5.70
CA HIS A 120 -9.73 -6.71 5.24
C HIS A 120 -10.41 -5.45 5.80
N ASN A 121 -11.49 -5.05 5.13
CA ASN A 121 -12.46 -4.02 5.52
C ASN A 121 -12.02 -2.56 5.38
N TRP A 122 -10.80 -2.28 4.94
CA TRP A 122 -10.36 -0.90 4.76
C TRP A 122 -11.05 -0.20 3.60
N VAL A 123 -11.28 -0.92 2.51
CA VAL A 123 -11.78 -0.35 1.26
C VAL A 123 -12.78 -1.27 0.57
N PHE A 124 -13.70 -0.66 -0.16
CA PHE A 124 -14.53 -1.31 -1.17
C PHE A 124 -13.96 -1.09 -2.58
N ALA A 125 -14.26 -2.00 -3.49
CA ALA A 125 -13.80 -1.95 -4.88
C ALA A 125 -14.28 -0.70 -5.62
N HIS A 126 -15.53 -0.27 -5.40
CA HIS A 126 -16.03 0.98 -6.01
C HIS A 126 -15.26 2.23 -5.58
N GLN A 127 -14.58 2.21 -4.43
CA GLN A 127 -13.78 3.34 -3.95
C GLN A 127 -12.43 3.45 -4.65
N LEU A 128 -11.96 2.39 -5.34
CA LEU A 128 -10.63 2.36 -5.96
C LEU A 128 -10.44 3.43 -7.05
N VAL A 129 -11.54 3.94 -7.63
CA VAL A 129 -11.49 5.09 -8.58
C VAL A 129 -10.98 6.37 -7.94
N ARG A 130 -10.98 6.46 -6.61
CA ARG A 130 -10.51 7.63 -5.85
C ARG A 130 -9.00 7.67 -5.72
N PHE A 131 -8.33 6.53 -5.88
CA PHE A 131 -6.87 6.46 -5.75
C PHE A 131 -6.18 7.29 -6.84
N THR A 132 -5.44 8.32 -6.42
CA THR A 132 -4.65 9.21 -7.31
C THR A 132 -3.14 8.99 -7.19
N GLY A 133 -2.74 8.10 -6.27
CA GLY A 133 -1.36 7.69 -6.08
C GLY A 133 -0.81 6.85 -7.23
N LYS A 134 0.36 6.28 -6.97
CA LYS A 134 1.20 5.61 -7.96
C LYS A 134 1.02 4.09 -7.95
N ASN A 135 1.13 3.47 -6.78
CA ASN A 135 1.08 2.02 -6.65
C ASN A 135 0.16 1.62 -5.49
N ALA A 136 -0.75 0.68 -5.72
CA ALA A 136 -1.63 0.19 -4.68
C ALA A 136 -1.83 -1.31 -4.69
N TYR A 137 -1.86 -1.89 -3.50
CA TYR A 137 -2.39 -3.22 -3.24
C TYR A 137 -3.46 -3.11 -2.14
N PHE A 138 -4.68 -3.57 -2.44
CA PHE A 138 -5.79 -3.59 -1.50
C PHE A 138 -6.41 -4.98 -1.38
N PHE A 139 -6.80 -5.38 -0.17
CA PHE A 139 -7.73 -6.48 0.02
C PHE A 139 -9.17 -5.94 0.18
N THR A 140 -9.94 -5.98 -0.91
CA THR A 140 -11.30 -5.40 -0.95
C THR A 140 -12.33 -6.25 -0.18
N LYS A 141 -13.37 -5.60 0.37
CA LYS A 141 -14.42 -6.25 1.20
C LYS A 141 -15.55 -6.91 0.40
N ASP A 142 -15.60 -6.73 -0.92
CA ASP A 142 -16.80 -6.95 -1.74
C ASP A 142 -17.16 -8.41 -2.02
N TYR A 143 -18.46 -8.64 -2.29
CA TYR A 143 -18.95 -9.91 -2.81
C TYR A 143 -18.54 -10.13 -4.28
N PRO A 144 -18.39 -11.38 -4.75
CA PRO A 144 -17.84 -11.70 -6.08
C PRO A 144 -18.56 -11.05 -7.29
N CYS A 145 -19.89 -10.89 -7.23
CA CYS A 145 -20.63 -10.26 -8.32
C CYS A 145 -20.44 -8.73 -8.37
N VAL A 146 -20.39 -8.09 -7.19
CA VAL A 146 -20.23 -6.63 -7.03
C VAL A 146 -18.82 -6.21 -7.45
N ILE A 147 -17.80 -6.95 -6.99
CA ILE A 147 -16.40 -6.63 -7.31
C ILE A 147 -16.14 -6.66 -8.82
N THR A 148 -16.78 -7.54 -9.58
CA THR A 148 -16.59 -7.58 -11.06
C THR A 148 -17.07 -6.27 -11.70
N GLN A 149 -18.22 -5.76 -11.26
CA GLN A 149 -18.82 -4.54 -11.79
C GLN A 149 -17.99 -3.31 -11.40
N ASP A 150 -17.56 -3.26 -10.15
CA ASP A 150 -16.73 -2.17 -9.63
C ASP A 150 -15.35 -2.13 -10.29
N MET A 151 -14.72 -3.29 -10.52
CA MET A 151 -13.44 -3.34 -11.23
C MET A 151 -13.60 -2.99 -12.72
N ASN A 152 -14.70 -3.36 -13.37
CA ASN A 152 -15.01 -2.87 -14.73
C ASN A 152 -15.20 -1.35 -14.74
N ALA A 153 -15.89 -0.79 -13.75
CA ALA A 153 -16.07 0.65 -13.59
C ALA A 153 -14.72 1.35 -13.35
N PHE A 154 -13.84 0.76 -12.54
CA PHE A 154 -12.48 1.23 -12.33
C PHE A 154 -11.67 1.28 -13.63
N LEU A 155 -11.67 0.20 -14.43
CA LEU A 155 -10.98 0.18 -15.73
C LEU A 155 -11.51 1.27 -16.68
N LYS A 156 -12.84 1.43 -16.76
CA LYS A 156 -13.47 2.50 -17.55
C LYS A 156 -13.12 3.88 -17.02
N HIS A 157 -13.05 4.05 -15.70
CA HIS A 157 -12.65 5.30 -15.08
C HIS A 157 -11.21 5.65 -15.46
N TRP A 158 -10.28 4.69 -15.41
CA TRP A 158 -8.89 4.93 -15.82
C TRP A 158 -8.77 5.26 -17.31
N LEU A 159 -9.48 4.53 -18.17
CA LEU A 159 -9.48 4.74 -19.63
C LEU A 159 -9.99 6.13 -20.04
N ASN A 160 -10.98 6.67 -19.32
CA ASN A 160 -11.60 7.96 -19.63
C ASN A 160 -11.08 9.10 -18.74
N GLY A 161 -10.33 8.78 -17.69
CA GLY A 161 -9.85 9.71 -16.68
C GLY A 161 -8.48 10.29 -17.01
N ASN A 162 -7.98 11.10 -16.09
CA ASN A 162 -6.71 11.81 -16.18
C ASN A 162 -5.70 11.37 -15.11
N ASN A 163 -5.94 10.24 -14.41
CA ASN A 163 -4.94 9.71 -13.50
C ASN A 163 -3.74 9.21 -14.31
N THR A 164 -2.72 10.06 -14.39
CA THR A 164 -1.45 9.79 -15.06
C THR A 164 -0.38 9.27 -14.10
N ASN A 165 -0.67 9.14 -12.81
CA ASN A 165 0.30 8.69 -11.81
C ASN A 165 0.31 7.18 -11.66
N LEU A 166 -0.85 6.54 -11.87
CA LEU A 166 -1.03 5.10 -11.64
C LEU A 166 -0.02 4.27 -12.46
N GLU A 167 0.77 3.46 -11.77
CA GLU A 167 1.65 2.42 -12.31
C GLU A 167 1.11 1.03 -12.00
N ILE A 168 0.64 0.80 -10.78
CA ILE A 168 0.18 -0.51 -10.31
C ILE A 168 -1.12 -0.38 -9.53
N MET A 169 -2.13 -1.17 -9.90
CA MET A 169 -3.30 -1.44 -9.07
C MET A 169 -3.45 -2.96 -8.92
N MET A 170 -3.44 -3.42 -7.67
CA MET A 170 -3.72 -4.80 -7.32
C MET A 170 -4.86 -4.88 -6.31
N ALA A 171 -5.81 -5.79 -6.57
CA ALA A 171 -6.91 -6.05 -5.66
C ALA A 171 -6.97 -7.54 -5.33
N GLY A 172 -6.61 -7.87 -4.08
CA GLY A 172 -6.69 -9.22 -3.53
C GLY A 172 -8.12 -9.61 -3.15
N GLY A 173 -8.39 -10.91 -3.17
CA GLY A 173 -9.73 -11.46 -2.90
C GLY A 173 -10.69 -11.38 -4.08
N TYR A 174 -10.19 -11.06 -5.28
CA TYR A 174 -10.96 -11.03 -6.51
C TYR A 174 -11.47 -12.41 -6.89
N ARG A 175 -12.79 -12.60 -6.78
CA ARG A 175 -13.49 -13.82 -7.21
C ARG A 175 -14.46 -13.54 -8.36
N GLY A 176 -14.25 -12.43 -9.07
CA GLY A 176 -15.10 -11.97 -10.14
C GLY A 176 -14.90 -12.71 -11.47
N SER A 177 -15.82 -12.51 -12.41
CA SER A 177 -15.73 -13.08 -13.76
C SER A 177 -14.80 -12.27 -14.65
N MET A 178 -13.99 -12.93 -15.47
CA MET A 178 -13.18 -12.28 -16.51
C MET A 178 -14.05 -11.66 -17.61
N ASP A 179 -15.17 -12.29 -17.97
CA ASP A 179 -16.05 -11.78 -19.03
C ASP A 179 -16.73 -10.47 -18.62
N GLY A 180 -17.16 -10.39 -17.35
CA GLY A 180 -17.76 -9.17 -16.81
C GLY A 180 -16.75 -8.03 -16.65
N LEU A 181 -15.51 -8.36 -16.29
CA LEU A 181 -14.43 -7.39 -16.04
C LEU A 181 -14.17 -6.48 -17.25
N PHE A 182 -14.25 -7.02 -18.47
CA PHE A 182 -13.94 -6.29 -19.70
C PHE A 182 -15.18 -5.88 -20.51
N ASN A 183 -16.38 -5.98 -19.93
CA ASN A 183 -17.60 -5.60 -20.64
C ASN A 183 -17.55 -4.13 -21.12
N GLY A 184 -17.68 -3.94 -22.43
CA GLY A 184 -17.61 -2.63 -23.09
C GLY A 184 -16.19 -2.05 -23.19
N ILE A 185 -15.14 -2.85 -22.97
CA ILE A 185 -13.74 -2.42 -23.10
C ILE A 185 -13.07 -3.19 -24.25
N LYS A 186 -12.41 -2.44 -25.14
CA LYS A 186 -11.63 -3.04 -26.23
C LYS A 186 -10.30 -3.58 -25.69
N MET A 187 -10.11 -4.89 -25.81
CA MET A 187 -8.90 -5.59 -25.36
C MET A 187 -8.03 -6.02 -26.52
N ARG A 188 -6.74 -6.23 -26.25
CA ARG A 188 -5.81 -6.95 -27.12
C ARG A 188 -5.05 -7.99 -26.30
N ARG A 189 -4.68 -9.11 -26.90
CA ARG A 189 -3.69 -10.01 -26.27
C ARG A 189 -2.32 -9.32 -26.26
N TRP A 190 -1.45 -9.73 -25.34
CA TRP A 190 -0.06 -9.29 -25.32
C TRP A 190 0.60 -9.48 -26.70
N ASP A 191 1.33 -8.45 -27.14
CA ASP A 191 2.13 -8.46 -28.36
C ASP A 191 3.58 -8.07 -28.01
N PRO A 192 4.57 -8.97 -28.19
CA PRO A 192 5.97 -8.68 -27.91
C PRO A 192 6.54 -7.51 -28.73
N ARG A 193 5.91 -7.11 -29.83
CA ARG A 193 6.32 -5.95 -30.63
C ARG A 193 5.95 -4.62 -29.99
N ARG A 194 5.02 -4.61 -29.04
CA ARG A 194 4.47 -3.39 -28.44
C ARG A 194 4.94 -3.11 -27.02
N ARG A 195 5.43 -4.13 -26.30
CA ARG A 195 6.01 -4.02 -24.96
C ARG A 195 6.66 -5.36 -24.53
N PRO A 196 7.60 -5.33 -23.56
CA PRO A 196 8.13 -6.56 -22.97
C PRO A 196 7.05 -7.38 -22.26
N ALA A 197 7.33 -8.68 -22.11
CA ALA A 197 6.48 -9.63 -21.39
C ALA A 197 6.34 -9.28 -19.90
N ARG A 198 7.49 -9.05 -19.24
CA ARG A 198 7.57 -8.82 -17.80
C ARG A 198 7.50 -7.32 -17.49
N TYR A 199 6.66 -6.95 -16.53
CA TYR A 199 6.59 -5.59 -16.01
C TYR A 199 7.82 -5.29 -15.15
N VAL A 200 8.35 -4.07 -15.26
CA VAL A 200 9.47 -3.60 -14.45
C VAL A 200 8.93 -2.52 -13.53
N SER A 201 8.74 -2.89 -12.25
CA SER A 201 8.38 -1.93 -11.22
C SER A 201 9.61 -1.10 -10.82
N ASN A 202 9.48 0.22 -10.86
CA ASN A 202 10.48 1.13 -10.31
C ASN A 202 10.10 1.62 -8.90
N GLY A 203 9.02 1.07 -8.31
CA GLY A 203 8.39 1.58 -7.10
C GLY A 203 8.81 0.86 -5.81
N SER A 204 8.61 1.56 -4.69
CA SER A 204 8.86 1.10 -3.32
C SER A 204 7.72 0.26 -2.72
N LEU A 205 6.74 -0.16 -3.52
CA LEU A 205 5.62 -0.98 -3.04
C LEU A 205 6.14 -2.37 -2.63
N GLY A 206 5.82 -2.80 -1.41
CA GLY A 206 6.12 -4.15 -0.93
C GLY A 206 6.73 -4.19 0.46
N SER A 207 7.43 -3.14 0.90
CA SER A 207 7.94 -3.08 2.27
C SER A 207 6.78 -3.08 3.26
N VAL A 208 6.80 -4.04 4.19
CA VAL A 208 5.80 -4.18 5.25
C VAL A 208 6.50 -4.45 6.57
N PHE A 209 5.89 -3.99 7.66
CA PHE A 209 6.25 -4.37 9.02
C PHE A 209 5.29 -5.47 9.48
N GLN A 210 5.83 -6.59 9.93
CA GLN A 210 5.05 -7.75 10.36
C GLN A 210 5.54 -8.27 11.69
N PHE A 211 4.62 -8.71 12.53
CA PHE A 211 4.91 -9.54 13.69
C PHE A 211 4.73 -11.01 13.34
N GLN A 212 5.81 -11.77 13.47
CA GLN A 212 5.77 -13.22 13.37
C GLN A 212 5.91 -13.84 14.75
N MET A 213 5.02 -14.79 15.06
CA MET A 213 5.10 -15.58 16.28
C MET A 213 6.47 -16.28 16.31
N PHE A 214 7.18 -16.21 17.44
CA PHE A 214 8.52 -16.78 17.68
C PHE A 214 9.73 -16.05 17.08
N THR A 215 9.58 -15.26 16.01
CA THR A 215 10.69 -14.49 15.41
C THR A 215 10.62 -12.99 15.70
N GLY A 216 9.49 -12.51 16.20
CA GLY A 216 9.30 -11.11 16.58
C GLY A 216 8.93 -10.22 15.39
N SER A 217 9.08 -8.91 15.57
CA SER A 217 8.74 -7.94 14.52
C SER A 217 9.88 -7.77 13.52
N THR A 218 9.57 -7.83 12.23
CA THR A 218 10.56 -7.69 11.15
C THR A 218 10.00 -6.91 9.96
N PHE A 219 10.90 -6.30 9.20
CA PHE A 219 10.58 -5.77 7.88
C PHE A 219 10.79 -6.86 6.83
N SER A 220 9.86 -6.97 5.89
CA SER A 220 9.97 -7.87 4.76
C SER A 220 9.39 -7.24 3.51
N ASN A 221 9.69 -7.85 2.36
CA ASN A 221 8.97 -7.58 1.13
C ASN A 221 7.75 -8.52 1.07
N PHE A 222 6.56 -7.92 1.09
CA PHE A 222 5.27 -8.60 1.03
C PHE A 222 5.17 -9.50 -0.20
N PHE A 223 5.55 -9.02 -1.37
CA PHE A 223 5.42 -9.79 -2.61
C PHE A 223 6.40 -10.95 -2.67
N ASP A 224 7.63 -10.77 -2.18
CA ASP A 224 8.59 -11.88 -2.08
C ASP A 224 8.10 -12.95 -1.08
N THR A 225 7.34 -12.54 -0.06
CA THR A 225 6.82 -13.46 0.96
C THR A 225 5.56 -14.19 0.51
N TYR A 226 4.62 -13.51 -0.15
CA TYR A 226 3.30 -14.06 -0.49
C TYR A 226 3.15 -14.48 -1.94
N PHE A 227 3.97 -13.95 -2.87
CA PHE A 227 3.93 -14.27 -4.30
C PHE A 227 5.20 -14.99 -4.78
N SER A 228 5.97 -15.62 -3.88
CA SER A 228 7.18 -16.38 -4.25
C SER A 228 6.92 -17.54 -5.22
N GLU A 229 5.70 -18.05 -5.26
CA GLU A 229 5.33 -19.23 -6.03
C GLU A 229 5.07 -18.94 -7.52
N PHE A 230 4.91 -17.67 -7.92
CA PHE A 230 4.67 -17.30 -9.31
C PHE A 230 5.20 -15.91 -9.67
N ASP A 231 5.56 -15.73 -10.94
CA ASP A 231 6.01 -14.44 -11.44
C ASP A 231 4.81 -13.52 -11.72
N TYR A 232 4.32 -12.83 -10.67
CA TYR A 232 3.20 -11.92 -10.81
C TYR A 232 3.44 -10.78 -11.81
N LEU A 233 4.71 -10.43 -12.07
CA LEU A 233 5.11 -9.40 -13.04
C LEU A 233 5.09 -9.91 -14.49
N ASP A 234 4.98 -11.21 -14.74
CA ASP A 234 4.82 -11.74 -16.09
C ASP A 234 3.44 -11.42 -16.65
N CYS A 235 3.40 -10.58 -17.69
CA CYS A 235 2.17 -10.10 -18.32
C CYS A 235 1.92 -10.74 -19.69
N ARG A 236 2.49 -11.92 -19.99
CA ARG A 236 2.20 -12.66 -21.25
C ARG A 236 0.76 -13.13 -21.37
N ASN A 237 0.14 -13.50 -20.25
CA ASN A 237 -1.24 -13.95 -20.17
C ASN A 237 -2.25 -12.79 -19.99
N ALA A 238 -1.78 -11.55 -19.86
CA ALA A 238 -2.63 -10.39 -19.64
C ALA A 238 -3.32 -9.90 -20.91
N PHE A 239 -4.41 -9.16 -20.72
CA PHE A 239 -5.06 -8.37 -21.75
C PHE A 239 -4.60 -6.93 -21.67
N ASP A 240 -4.21 -6.37 -22.81
CA ASP A 240 -3.83 -4.98 -22.94
C ASP A 240 -5.06 -4.14 -23.31
N ILE A 241 -5.29 -3.08 -22.52
CA ILE A 241 -6.22 -1.99 -22.82
C ILE A 241 -5.40 -0.73 -23.11
N VAL A 242 -5.91 0.14 -23.98
CA VAL A 242 -5.18 1.35 -24.42
C VAL A 242 -6.05 2.56 -24.11
N ARG A 243 -5.49 3.52 -23.38
CA ARG A 243 -6.13 4.80 -23.12
C ARG A 243 -5.94 5.71 -24.33
N GLU A 244 -7.03 6.24 -24.88
CA GLU A 244 -6.98 6.98 -26.13
C GLU A 244 -6.34 8.37 -25.99
N SER A 245 -6.42 8.98 -24.80
CA SER A 245 -5.94 10.35 -24.56
C SER A 245 -4.41 10.49 -24.62
N ASP A 246 -3.66 9.46 -24.22
CA ASP A 246 -2.19 9.47 -24.17
C ASP A 246 -1.53 8.23 -24.82
N GLY A 247 -2.33 7.27 -25.29
CA GLY A 247 -1.84 6.05 -25.90
C GLY A 247 -1.23 5.05 -24.91
N TRP A 248 -1.37 5.28 -23.60
CA TRP A 248 -0.80 4.40 -22.60
C TRP A 248 -1.46 3.04 -22.60
N ILE A 249 -0.64 2.02 -22.39
CA ILE A 249 -1.09 0.64 -22.31
C ILE A 249 -1.24 0.28 -20.84
N ALA A 250 -2.32 -0.39 -20.47
CA ALA A 250 -2.42 -1.11 -19.22
C ALA A 250 -2.62 -2.60 -19.48
N SER A 251 -1.79 -3.43 -18.84
CA SER A 251 -1.93 -4.89 -18.85
C SER A 251 -2.75 -5.32 -17.67
N VAL A 252 -3.86 -6.00 -17.94
CA VAL A 252 -4.83 -6.44 -16.94
C VAL A 252 -4.92 -7.96 -16.95
N LYS A 253 -4.77 -8.58 -15.78
CA LYS A 253 -4.94 -10.03 -15.60
C LYS A 253 -5.56 -10.33 -14.25
N VAL A 254 -6.12 -11.53 -14.13
CA VAL A 254 -6.57 -12.09 -12.86
C VAL A 254 -5.88 -13.42 -12.67
N GLU A 255 -5.20 -13.58 -11.54
CA GLU A 255 -4.41 -14.77 -11.23
C GLU A 255 -4.45 -15.02 -9.72
N PHE A 256 -4.63 -16.27 -9.28
CA PHE A 256 -4.72 -16.66 -7.86
C PHE A 256 -5.70 -15.81 -7.01
N GLY A 257 -6.81 -15.38 -7.62
CA GLY A 257 -7.80 -14.55 -6.93
C GLY A 257 -7.35 -13.12 -6.66
N ILE A 258 -6.38 -12.62 -7.45
CA ILE A 258 -5.90 -11.25 -7.40
C ILE A 258 -6.12 -10.63 -8.78
N PHE A 259 -6.74 -9.46 -8.81
CA PHE A 259 -6.75 -8.59 -9.98
C PHE A 259 -5.42 -7.83 -10.05
N PHE A 260 -4.82 -7.78 -11.23
CA PHE A 260 -3.62 -7.01 -11.51
C PHE A 260 -3.88 -6.06 -12.66
N MET A 261 -3.45 -4.82 -12.51
CA MET A 261 -3.33 -3.83 -13.57
C MET A 261 -1.96 -3.17 -13.49
N PHE A 262 -1.21 -3.23 -14.59
CA PHE A 262 0.10 -2.63 -14.73
C PHE A 262 0.09 -1.61 -15.87
N VAL A 263 0.41 -0.35 -15.57
CA VAL A 263 0.42 0.74 -16.55
C VAL A 263 1.83 0.96 -17.08
N TRP A 264 1.95 0.97 -18.41
CA TRP A 264 3.20 1.11 -19.14
C TRP A 264 3.35 2.55 -19.64
N HIS A 265 4.06 3.37 -18.86
CA HIS A 265 4.29 4.79 -19.15
C HIS A 265 5.28 5.07 -20.30
N HIS A 266 6.01 4.05 -20.75
CA HIS A 266 6.97 4.20 -21.83
C HIS A 266 6.35 3.72 -23.14
N SER A 267 6.44 4.54 -24.19
CA SER A 267 6.10 4.06 -25.54
C SER A 267 7.20 3.11 -26.00
N TYR A 268 6.90 1.82 -26.16
CA TYR A 268 7.84 0.85 -26.74
C TYR A 268 7.68 0.70 -28.26
N THR A 269 6.95 1.62 -28.90
CA THR A 269 6.92 1.75 -30.36
C THR A 269 8.23 2.36 -30.84
N LYS A 270 9.03 1.55 -31.55
CA LYS A 270 10.02 2.06 -32.50
C LYS A 270 9.33 2.49 -33.79
#